data_AF-A0A925KPU6-F1
#
_entry.id   AF-A0A925KPU6-F1
#
_cell.length_a   1.000
_cell.length_b   1.000
_cell.length_c   1.000
_cell.angle_alpha   90.00
_cell.angle_beta   90.00
_cell.angle_gamma   90.00
#
_symmetry.space_group_name_H-M   'P 1'
#
loop_
_entity.id
_entity.type
_entity.pdbx_description
1 polymer ?
#
loop_
_entity_poly.entity_id
_entity_poly.type
_entity_poly.pdbx_seq_one_letter_code
_entity_poly.pdbx_strand_id
1 'polypeptide(L)'
;MKRIAIAAVVVLIVIAAALFLLRGEQDAAAPTLAEGQLRPAWSGQPLSEQAQRGEYLALAGDCIGCHSVRGGQDYAGGLPMPTPFGTLYTPN
;
A
#
# COMPACT_ATOMS: atom_id res chain seq x y z
N MET A 1 9.22 -48.28 13.32
CA MET A 1 9.62 -46.93 13.76
C MET A 1 10.05 -46.01 12.61
N LYS A 2 11.01 -46.40 11.74
CA LYS A 2 11.45 -45.56 10.60
C LYS A 2 10.33 -45.15 9.61
N ARG A 3 9.38 -46.04 9.31
CA ARG A 3 8.25 -45.75 8.41
C ARG A 3 7.26 -44.71 8.98
N ILE A 4 7.08 -44.71 10.30
CA ILE A 4 6.23 -43.72 11.01
C ILE A 4 6.93 -42.36 11.02
N ALA A 5 8.25 -42.35 11.24
CA ALA A 5 9.04 -41.11 11.16
C ALA A 5 9.00 -40.47 9.76
N ILE A 6 9.13 -41.28 8.70
CA ILE A 6 9.02 -40.79 7.31
C ILE A 6 7.62 -40.23 7.05
N ALA A 7 6.57 -40.94 7.46
CA ALA A 7 5.19 -40.46 7.28
C ALA A 7 4.95 -39.13 8.02
N ALA A 8 5.45 -38.98 9.25
CA ALA A 8 5.32 -37.74 10.02
C ALA A 8 6.05 -36.56 9.35
N VAL A 9 7.26 -36.77 8.83
CA VAL A 9 8.02 -35.73 8.12
C VAL A 9 7.32 -35.31 6.83
N VAL A 10 6.79 -36.27 6.05
CA VAL A 10 6.05 -35.98 4.82
C VAL A 10 4.79 -35.16 5.15
N VAL A 11 4.04 -35.53 6.18
CA VAL A 11 2.85 -34.77 6.61
C VAL A 11 3.21 -33.35 7.04
N LEU A 12 4.30 -33.17 7.80
CA LEU A 12 4.76 -31.83 8.21
C LEU A 12 5.18 -30.97 7.01
N ILE A 13 5.87 -31.56 6.02
CA ILE A 13 6.26 -30.84 4.79
C ILE A 13 5.03 -30.44 3.98
N VAL A 14 4.03 -31.33 3.85
CA VAL A 14 2.78 -31.03 3.14
C VAL A 14 1.99 -29.93 3.85
N ILE A 15 1.92 -29.96 5.19
CA ILE A 15 1.26 -28.90 5.97
C ILE A 15 2.02 -27.58 5.80
N ALA A 16 3.34 -27.58 5.89
CA ALA A 16 4.14 -26.37 5.70
C ALA A 16 4.01 -25.79 4.29
N ALA A 17 4.02 -26.65 3.26
CA ALA A 17 3.80 -26.25 1.87
C ALA A 17 2.39 -25.71 1.66
N ALA A 18 1.36 -26.37 2.20
CA ALA A 18 -0.02 -25.88 2.14
C ALA A 18 -0.16 -24.51 2.82
N LEU A 19 0.41 -24.35 4.02
CA LEU A 19 0.40 -23.05 4.72
C LEU A 19 1.16 -21.96 3.95
N PHE A 20 2.26 -22.30 3.29
CA PHE A 20 3.01 -21.37 2.46
C PHE A 20 2.21 -20.94 1.21
N LEU A 21 1.62 -21.91 0.50
CA LEU A 21 0.80 -21.64 -0.69
C LEU A 21 -0.47 -20.86 -0.35
N LEU A 22 -1.13 -21.19 0.77
CA LEU A 22 -2.33 -20.48 1.23
C LEU A 22 -2.05 -19.05 1.75
N ARG A 23 -0.81 -18.75 2.18
CA ARG A 23 -0.40 -17.39 2.56
C ARG A 23 0.00 -16.53 1.36
N GLY A 24 0.56 -17.12 0.30
CA GLY A 24 1.00 -16.39 -0.90
C GLY A 24 -0.13 -15.66 -1.64
N GLU A 25 -1.38 -16.06 -1.44
CA GLU A 25 -2.57 -15.38 -1.99
C GLU A 25 -3.06 -14.21 -1.12
N GLN A 26 -2.60 -14.08 0.12
CA GLN A 26 -3.07 -13.05 1.06
C GLN A 26 -2.38 -11.69 0.86
N ASP A 27 -1.29 -11.64 0.10
CA ASP A 27 -0.58 -10.39 -0.24
C ASP A 27 -1.14 -9.70 -1.51
N ALA A 28 -2.09 -10.33 -2.21
CA ALA A 28 -2.61 -9.85 -3.50
C ALA A 28 -4.12 -9.57 -3.51
N ALA A 29 -4.77 -9.48 -2.35
CA ALA A 29 -6.03 -8.75 -2.26
C ALA A 29 -5.72 -7.25 -2.23
N ALA A 30 -5.24 -6.70 -3.35
CA ALA A 30 -5.53 -5.31 -3.63
C ALA A 30 -7.06 -5.19 -3.52
N PRO A 31 -7.61 -4.35 -2.61
CA PRO A 31 -9.02 -4.04 -2.68
C PRO A 31 -9.21 -3.52 -4.09
N THR A 32 -9.98 -4.26 -4.90
CA THR A 32 -10.49 -3.71 -6.13
C THR A 32 -11.19 -2.44 -5.70
N LEU A 33 -10.60 -1.31 -6.06
CA LEU A 33 -11.24 -0.01 -5.90
C LEU A 33 -12.50 -0.15 -6.75
N ALA A 34 -13.62 -0.54 -6.14
CA ALA A 34 -14.90 -0.14 -6.65
C ALA A 34 -14.78 1.38 -6.76
N GLU A 35 -14.76 1.88 -8.00
CA GLU A 35 -14.44 3.25 -8.42
C GLU A 35 -15.31 4.34 -7.74
N GLY A 36 -16.13 3.99 -6.75
CA GLY A 36 -17.01 4.88 -5.98
C GLY A 36 -16.71 5.02 -4.48
N GLN A 37 -15.63 4.46 -3.94
CA GLN A 37 -15.27 4.62 -2.52
C GLN A 37 -14.00 5.46 -2.26
N LEU A 38 -13.78 6.52 -3.05
CA LEU A 38 -12.94 7.63 -2.60
C LEU A 38 -13.74 8.44 -1.56
N ARG A 39 -13.80 7.91 -0.34
CA ARG A 39 -14.41 8.62 0.79
C ARG A 39 -13.42 9.71 1.25
N PRO A 40 -13.85 10.97 1.35
CA PRO A 40 -12.96 12.03 1.76
C PRO A 40 -12.38 11.73 3.14
N ALA A 41 -11.08 12.04 3.30
CA ALA A 41 -10.31 11.86 4.54
C ALA A 41 -10.96 12.55 5.77
N TRP A 42 -11.92 13.45 5.55
CA TRP A 42 -12.69 14.19 6.55
C TRP A 42 -13.86 13.41 7.16
N SER A 43 -14.15 12.18 6.74
CA SER A 43 -15.35 11.45 7.18
C SER A 43 -15.30 10.90 8.62
N GLY A 44 -14.21 11.13 9.37
CA GLY A 44 -14.06 10.71 10.76
C GLY A 44 -14.08 9.18 10.96
N GLN A 45 -14.06 8.41 9.88
CA GLN A 45 -14.01 6.95 9.91
C GLN A 45 -12.56 6.47 9.88
N PRO A 46 -12.24 5.38 10.59
CA PRO A 46 -10.90 4.82 10.55
C PRO A 46 -10.55 4.43 9.12
N LEU A 47 -9.38 4.88 8.67
CA LEU A 47 -8.79 4.48 7.40
C LEU A 47 -8.67 2.95 7.34
N SER A 48 -8.85 2.37 6.16
CA SER A 48 -8.49 0.96 5.96
C SER A 48 -7.02 0.75 6.30
N GLU A 49 -6.63 -0.47 6.68
CA GLU A 49 -5.23 -0.80 6.96
C GLU A 49 -4.31 -0.42 5.79
N GLN A 50 -4.78 -0.62 4.56
CA GLN A 50 -4.06 -0.21 3.36
C GLN A 50 -3.90 1.31 3.24
N ALA A 51 -4.94 2.09 3.57
CA ALA A 51 -4.85 3.55 3.55
C ALA A 51 -3.94 4.08 4.67
N GLN A 52 -3.95 3.47 5.86
CA GLN A 52 -3.01 3.81 6.94
C GLN A 52 -1.55 3.52 6.53
N ARG A 53 -1.32 2.38 5.88
CA ARG A 53 0.00 2.07 5.31
C ARG A 53 0.40 3.08 4.24
N GLY A 54 -0.53 3.48 3.37
CA GLY A 54 -0.31 4.51 2.36
C GLY A 54 0.07 5.86 2.97
N GLU A 55 -0.66 6.31 3.99
CA GLU A 55 -0.34 7.53 4.75
C GLU A 55 1.07 7.46 5.35
N TYR A 56 1.41 6.36 6.02
CA TYR A 56 2.74 6.15 6.57
C TYR A 56 3.84 6.26 5.50
N LEU A 57 3.64 5.62 4.34
CA LEU A 57 4.61 5.65 3.25
C LEU A 57 4.73 7.04 2.62
N ALA A 58 3.62 7.77 2.47
CA ALA A 58 3.63 9.13 1.94
C ALA A 58 4.38 10.10 2.87
N LEU A 59 4.21 9.94 4.19
CA LEU A 59 4.96 10.68 5.20
C LEU A 59 6.44 10.29 5.20
N ALA A 60 6.75 8.98 5.21
CA ALA A 60 8.12 8.49 5.22
C ALA A 60 8.90 8.85 3.94
N GLY A 61 8.20 8.95 2.81
CA GLY A 61 8.75 9.34 1.51
C GLY A 61 8.80 10.85 1.27
N ASP A 62 8.39 11.68 2.23
CA ASP A 62 8.30 13.15 2.10
C ASP A 62 7.54 13.61 0.84
N CYS A 63 6.48 12.88 0.48
CA CYS A 63 5.69 13.18 -0.71
C CYS A 63 5.04 14.57 -0.66
N ILE A 64 4.73 15.05 0.56
CA ILE A 64 4.09 16.35 0.79
C ILE A 64 4.95 17.52 0.31
N GLY A 65 6.28 17.38 0.33
CA GLY A 65 7.21 18.44 -0.07
C GLY A 65 7.06 18.84 -1.54
N CYS A 66 6.78 17.87 -2.42
CA CYS A 66 6.56 18.11 -3.84
C CYS A 66 5.07 18.22 -4.20
N HIS A 67 4.19 17.50 -3.51
CA HIS A 67 2.76 17.41 -3.87
C HIS A 67 1.87 18.41 -3.12
N SER A 68 2.42 19.46 -2.51
CA SER A 68 1.62 20.51 -1.85
C SER A 68 2.13 21.90 -2.15
N VAL A 69 1.25 22.90 -2.01
CA VAL A 69 1.60 24.32 -2.14
C VAL A 69 1.07 25.12 -0.97
N ARG A 70 1.77 26.21 -0.63
CA ARG A 70 1.38 27.09 0.47
C ARG A 70 -0.01 27.69 0.22
N GLY A 71 -0.94 27.45 1.14
CA GLY A 71 -2.33 27.92 1.04
C GLY A 71 -3.23 27.07 0.14
N GLY A 72 -2.71 25.99 -0.46
CA GLY A 72 -3.50 24.98 -1.16
C GLY A 72 -3.96 23.86 -0.23
N GLN A 73 -4.69 22.90 -0.79
CA GLN A 73 -5.00 21.65 -0.11
C GLN A 73 -3.77 20.74 -0.08
N ASP A 74 -3.57 20.02 1.01
CA ASP A 74 -2.48 19.03 1.13
C ASP A 74 -2.62 17.98 0.02
N TYR A 75 -1.48 17.60 -0.58
CA TYR A 75 -1.39 16.61 -1.66
C TYR A 75 -2.13 16.97 -2.96
N ALA A 76 -2.56 18.23 -3.15
CA ALA A 76 -3.23 18.66 -4.39
C ALA A 76 -2.28 18.91 -5.57
N GLY A 77 -0.96 18.78 -5.38
CA GLY A 77 0.04 19.13 -6.37
C GLY A 77 0.18 20.65 -6.57
N GLY A 78 0.71 21.04 -7.72
CA GLY A 78 0.81 22.43 -8.16
C GLY A 78 2.08 23.16 -7.73
N LEU A 79 3.09 22.47 -7.19
CA LEU A 79 4.34 23.10 -6.80
C LEU A 79 5.11 23.58 -8.05
N PRO A 80 5.42 24.88 -8.19
CA PRO A 80 6.16 25.39 -9.33
C PRO A 80 7.64 25.02 -9.23
N MET A 81 8.15 24.40 -10.28
CA MET A 81 9.54 24.00 -10.46
C MET A 81 10.13 24.74 -11.67
N PRO A 82 10.91 25.82 -11.46
CA PRO A 82 11.49 26.59 -12.55
C PRO A 82 12.54 25.77 -13.32
N THR A 83 12.44 25.76 -14.65
CA THR A 83 13.42 25.13 -15.55
C THR A 83 13.80 26.10 -16.68
N PRO A 84 14.90 25.86 -17.43
CA PRO A 84 15.33 26.75 -18.52
C PRO A 84 14.35 26.92 -19.68
N PHE A 85 13.34 26.05 -19.82
CA PHE A 85 12.35 26.07 -20.90
C PHE A 85 10.92 26.31 -20.41
N GLY A 86 10.75 26.67 -19.13
CA GLY A 86 9.44 26.98 -18.54
C GLY A 86 9.31 26.47 -17.11
N THR A 87 8.21 26.82 -16.45
CA THR A 87 7.89 26.30 -15.11
C THR A 87 7.07 25.02 -15.24
N LEU A 88 7.57 23.94 -14.66
CA LEU A 88 6.81 22.70 -14.48
C LEU A 88 6.02 22.78 -13.17
N TYR A 89 4.88 22.09 -13.11
CA TYR A 89 4.05 22.01 -11.91
C TYR A 89 3.89 20.55 -11.52
N THR A 90 3.99 20.25 -10.22
CA THR A 90 3.81 18.88 -9.75
C THR A 90 2.36 18.42 -9.96
N PRO A 91 2.13 17.18 -10.44
CA PRO A 91 0.79 16.60 -10.55
C PRO A 91 0.28 16.13 -9.17
N ASN A 92 -0.90 15.51 -9.12
CA ASN A 92 -1.41 14.78 -7.95
C ASN A 92 -1.77 13.33 -8.29
#